data_AF-A0A1A8AQG9-F1
#
_entry.id   AF-A0A1A8AQG9-F1
#
_cell.length_a   1.000
_cell.length_b   1.000
_cell.length_c   1.000
_cell.angle_alpha   90.00
_cell.angle_beta   90.00
_cell.angle_gamma   90.00
#
_symmetry.space_group_name_H-M   'P 1'
#
loop_
_entity.id
_entity.type
_entity.pdbx_description
1 polymer ?
#
loop_
_entity_poly.entity_id
_entity_poly.type
_entity_poly.pdbx_seq_one_letter_code
_entity_poly.pdbx_strand_id
1 'polypeptide(L)'
;MEHGATALGSAALAAVAMASRYPGSKVVLCTDGRANIGLGDLEQPPHPSSPAQTPFFYRQLALQAVEKGVIISVMTFKGTDCCLADIGRLADATGGRVNIVSLGTMATEIQSISVDNVLATSVKATLLAPDGVYFPYETESNKLVREIGNVTRGLEITFQFAVKPDVIEVFLQKNTLPFQLQLNFKTRDQQRVTRVLTEQRPVTTTSRILVGKLNIAVLDVHCAQLCASLTMEGRVQEAQNQLQAQQDLLKQV
;
A
#
# COMPACT_ATOMS: atom_id res chain seq x y z
N MET A 1 21.74 24.44 17.40
CA MET A 1 20.67 23.45 17.57
C MET A 1 21.31 22.22 18.18
N GLU A 2 20.97 21.89 19.42
CA GLU A 2 21.43 20.66 20.06
C GLU A 2 20.85 19.47 19.29
N HIS A 3 21.69 18.75 18.52
CA HIS A 3 21.29 17.48 17.92
C HIS A 3 21.33 16.42 19.03
N GLY A 4 20.19 16.20 19.67
CA GLY A 4 20.00 15.07 20.57
C GLY A 4 20.26 13.76 19.82
N ALA A 5 20.77 12.76 20.53
CA ALA A 5 21.01 11.45 19.95
C ALA A 5 19.68 10.68 19.79
N THR A 6 19.37 10.25 18.57
CA THR A 6 18.10 9.60 18.19
C THR A 6 18.37 8.20 17.66
N ALA A 7 18.32 7.20 18.55
CA ALA A 7 18.52 5.78 18.23
C ALA A 7 17.26 5.09 17.68
N LEU A 8 16.61 5.70 16.68
CA LEU A 8 15.27 5.30 16.22
C LEU A 8 15.22 3.86 15.71
N GLY A 9 16.16 3.45 14.86
CA GLY A 9 16.12 2.12 14.27
C GLY A 9 16.35 1.01 15.28
N SER A 10 17.26 1.21 16.24
CA SER A 10 17.45 0.29 17.38
C SER A 10 16.19 0.17 18.23
N ALA A 11 15.53 1.30 18.55
CA ALA A 11 14.28 1.31 19.31
C ALA A 11 13.15 0.62 18.54
N ALA A 12 13.03 0.87 17.23
CA ALA A 12 12.04 0.24 16.37
C ALA A 12 12.23 -1.28 16.32
N LEU A 13 13.46 -1.75 16.16
CA LEU A 13 13.79 -3.18 16.16
C LEU A 13 13.38 -3.85 17.48
N ALA A 14 13.75 -3.24 18.61
CA ALA A 14 13.38 -3.77 19.93
C ALA A 14 11.85 -3.81 20.12
N ALA A 15 11.14 -2.76 19.72
CA ALA A 15 9.69 -2.70 19.79
C ALA A 15 9.01 -3.78 18.93
N VAL A 16 9.46 -3.95 17.68
CA VAL A 16 8.95 -5.00 16.78
C VAL A 16 9.24 -6.38 17.34
N ALA A 17 10.44 -6.62 17.89
CA ALA A 17 10.78 -7.89 18.51
C ALA A 17 9.87 -8.20 19.70
N MET A 18 9.58 -7.24 20.57
CA MET A 18 8.63 -7.40 21.67
C MET A 18 7.20 -7.68 21.17
N ALA A 19 6.73 -6.91 20.18
CA ALA A 19 5.39 -7.01 19.60
C ALA A 19 5.18 -8.32 18.82
N SER A 20 6.25 -8.88 18.23
CA SER A 20 6.19 -10.09 17.39
C SER A 20 5.69 -11.34 18.12
N ARG A 21 5.68 -11.30 19.47
CA ARG A 21 5.13 -12.37 20.32
C ARG A 21 3.61 -12.53 20.14
N TYR A 22 2.93 -11.49 19.69
CA TYR A 22 1.48 -11.47 19.53
C TYR A 22 1.11 -10.87 18.17
N PRO A 23 0.81 -11.70 17.15
CA PRO A 23 0.36 -11.21 15.85
C PRO A 23 -0.86 -10.30 15.97
N GLY A 24 -0.90 -9.25 15.16
CA GLY A 24 -1.87 -8.15 15.25
C GLY A 24 -1.47 -7.03 16.23
N SER A 25 -0.31 -7.15 16.89
CA SER A 25 0.24 -6.07 17.72
C SER A 25 0.60 -4.83 16.89
N LYS A 26 0.57 -3.67 17.56
CA LYS A 26 0.89 -2.38 16.96
C LYS A 26 2.09 -1.77 17.66
N VAL A 27 2.98 -1.20 16.87
CA VAL A 27 4.08 -0.34 17.31
C VAL A 27 3.80 1.06 16.79
N VAL A 28 3.79 2.06 17.67
CA VAL A 28 3.64 3.47 17.27
C VAL A 28 4.98 4.15 17.49
N LEU A 29 5.64 4.52 16.40
CA LEU A 29 6.94 5.16 16.38
C LEU A 29 6.76 6.68 16.36
N CYS A 30 7.12 7.35 17.45
CA CYS A 30 7.04 8.81 17.54
C CYS A 30 8.46 9.40 17.51
N THR A 31 8.73 10.33 16.58
CA THR A 31 10.02 11.01 16.49
C THR A 31 9.87 12.46 16.04
N ASP A 32 10.67 13.36 16.58
CA ASP A 32 10.77 14.78 16.22
C ASP A 32 12.11 15.12 15.53
N GLY A 33 12.91 14.10 15.19
CA GLY A 33 14.18 14.29 14.50
C GLY A 33 14.60 13.09 13.66
N ARG A 34 15.69 13.27 12.89
CA ARG A 34 16.34 12.20 12.12
C ARG A 34 16.96 11.19 13.07
N ALA A 35 16.91 9.91 12.69
CA ALA A 35 17.72 8.90 13.33
C ALA A 35 19.20 9.20 13.02
N ASN A 36 20.06 9.27 14.04
CA ASN A 36 21.44 9.72 13.86
C ASN A 36 22.48 8.92 14.66
N ILE A 37 22.03 7.88 15.38
CA ILE A 37 22.93 6.93 16.05
C ILE A 37 22.40 5.50 15.92
N GLY A 38 23.34 4.55 15.86
CA GLY A 38 23.03 3.12 15.87
C GLY A 38 22.45 2.59 14.55
N LEU A 39 21.59 1.58 14.65
CA LEU A 39 20.98 0.96 13.47
C LEU A 39 19.98 1.91 12.80
N GLY A 40 20.03 2.00 11.47
CA GLY A 40 19.14 2.86 10.70
C GLY A 40 19.44 4.35 10.82
N ASP A 41 20.71 4.71 11.07
CA ASP A 41 21.23 6.08 11.06
C ASP A 41 21.05 6.75 9.69
N LEU A 42 20.23 7.81 9.64
CA LEU A 42 19.79 8.56 8.47
C LEU A 42 20.61 9.84 8.21
N GLU A 43 21.61 10.12 9.04
CA GLU A 43 22.55 11.23 8.84
C GLU A 43 23.85 10.79 8.17
N GLN A 44 24.16 9.49 8.17
CA GLN A 44 25.33 8.97 7.48
C GLN A 44 25.24 9.15 5.97
N PRO A 45 26.19 9.87 5.34
CA PRO A 45 26.25 9.95 3.89
C PRO A 45 26.55 8.57 3.30
N PRO A 46 26.03 8.25 2.10
CA PRO A 46 26.35 7.00 1.43
C PRO A 46 27.86 6.89 1.22
N HIS A 47 28.48 5.85 1.77
CA HIS A 47 29.90 5.59 1.56
C HIS A 47 30.11 5.13 0.11
N PRO A 48 31.12 5.62 -0.63
CA PRO A 48 31.33 5.23 -2.04
C PRO A 48 31.57 3.72 -2.25
N SER A 49 31.93 3.00 -1.19
CA SER A 49 32.21 1.56 -1.17
C SER A 49 31.02 0.71 -0.72
N SER A 50 29.91 1.33 -0.30
CA SER A 50 28.75 0.64 0.26
C SER A 50 27.48 1.40 -0.11
N PRO A 51 26.59 0.83 -0.95
CA PRO A 51 25.30 1.48 -1.22
C PRO A 51 24.60 1.76 0.11
N ALA A 52 23.84 2.87 0.17
CA ALA A 52 23.18 3.33 1.39
C ALA A 52 22.52 2.14 2.14
N GLN A 53 23.02 1.82 3.34
CA GLN A 53 22.49 0.73 4.16
C GLN A 53 21.14 1.10 4.82
N THR A 54 20.79 2.38 4.79
CA THR A 54 19.64 2.99 5.44
C THR A 54 18.29 2.57 4.85
N PRO A 55 18.07 2.62 3.52
CA PRO A 55 16.87 2.06 2.92
C PRO A 55 16.72 0.56 3.20
N PHE A 56 17.84 -0.16 3.33
CA PHE A 56 17.83 -1.59 3.55
C PHE A 56 17.37 -1.95 4.97
N PHE A 57 17.86 -1.26 6.00
CA PHE A 57 17.49 -1.56 7.39
C PHE A 57 15.98 -1.46 7.63
N TYR A 58 15.37 -0.31 7.34
CA TYR A 58 13.94 -0.11 7.57
C TYR A 58 13.07 -1.02 6.69
N ARG A 59 13.52 -1.34 5.46
CA ARG A 59 12.85 -2.32 4.61
C ARG A 59 12.88 -3.73 5.22
N GLN A 60 14.01 -4.19 5.73
CA GLN A 60 14.10 -5.51 6.39
C GLN A 60 13.25 -5.57 7.65
N LEU A 61 13.27 -4.50 8.46
CA LEU A 61 12.43 -4.41 9.64
C LEU A 61 10.94 -4.48 9.30
N ALA A 62 10.51 -3.78 8.23
CA ALA A 62 9.14 -3.85 7.74
C ALA A 62 8.74 -5.27 7.31
N LEU A 63 9.59 -5.96 6.55
CA LEU A 63 9.33 -7.34 6.11
C LEU A 63 9.20 -8.29 7.30
N GLN A 64 10.07 -8.17 8.30
CA GLN A 64 9.98 -8.95 9.53
C GLN A 64 8.68 -8.65 10.30
N ALA A 65 8.31 -7.38 10.40
CA ALA A 65 7.05 -6.99 11.04
C ALA A 65 5.84 -7.59 10.33
N VAL A 66 5.77 -7.52 8.99
CA VAL A 66 4.71 -8.17 8.19
C VAL A 66 4.65 -9.68 8.45
N GLU A 67 5.79 -10.37 8.43
CA GLU A 67 5.86 -11.82 8.66
C GLU A 67 5.30 -12.21 10.03
N LYS A 68 5.60 -11.40 11.06
CA LYS A 68 5.14 -11.60 12.43
C LYS A 68 3.75 -11.00 12.70
N GLY A 69 3.12 -10.39 11.70
CA GLY A 69 1.81 -9.77 11.84
C GLY A 69 1.82 -8.50 12.70
N VAL A 70 2.95 -7.81 12.83
CA VAL A 70 3.09 -6.55 13.55
C VAL A 70 2.83 -5.38 12.60
N ILE A 71 2.03 -4.43 13.05
CA ILE A 71 1.78 -3.16 12.35
C ILE A 71 2.64 -2.06 12.98
N ILE A 72 3.30 -1.26 12.15
CA ILE A 72 4.10 -0.12 12.60
C ILE A 72 3.42 1.15 12.09
N SER A 73 3.00 2.05 12.96
CA SER A 73 2.59 3.40 12.57
C SER A 73 3.70 4.39 12.91
N VAL A 74 3.91 5.38 12.05
CA VAL A 74 4.93 6.42 12.22
C VAL A 74 4.25 7.77 12.45
N MET A 75 4.65 8.45 13.51
CA MET A 75 4.17 9.75 13.91
C MET A 75 5.35 10.71 14.01
N THR A 76 5.30 11.81 13.26
CA THR A 76 6.34 12.85 13.28
C THR A 76 5.78 14.20 13.65
N PHE A 77 6.63 15.13 14.07
CA PHE A 77 6.19 16.46 14.49
C PHE A 77 6.27 17.48 13.35
N LYS A 78 5.25 18.35 13.25
CA LYS A 78 5.22 19.42 12.26
C LYS A 78 6.47 20.31 12.38
N GLY A 79 7.10 20.58 11.24
CA GLY A 79 8.31 21.41 11.16
C GLY A 79 9.61 20.67 11.45
N THR A 80 9.55 19.35 11.64
CA THR A 80 10.74 18.51 11.81
C THR A 80 11.04 17.74 10.53
N ASP A 81 12.32 17.52 10.27
CA ASP A 81 12.78 16.66 9.20
C ASP A 81 13.16 15.31 9.80
N CYS A 82 12.26 14.34 9.70
CA CYS A 82 12.47 12.98 10.23
C CYS A 82 12.85 11.98 9.13
N CYS A 83 13.12 12.45 7.90
CA CYS A 83 13.30 11.59 6.73
C CYS A 83 12.11 10.63 6.50
N LEU A 84 10.89 11.16 6.46
CA LEU A 84 9.65 10.39 6.27
C LEU A 84 9.68 9.48 5.04
N ALA A 85 10.44 9.84 4.00
CA ALA A 85 10.61 9.00 2.81
C ALA A 85 11.22 7.63 3.12
N ASP A 86 12.04 7.51 4.17
CA ASP A 86 12.66 6.24 4.58
C ASP A 86 11.87 5.54 5.67
N ILE A 87 11.51 6.24 6.75
CA ILE A 87 10.81 5.64 7.89
C ILE A 87 9.32 5.41 7.62
N GLY A 88 8.69 6.20 6.74
CA GLY A 88 7.29 6.04 6.36
C GLY A 88 7.01 4.70 5.68
N ARG A 89 8.01 4.12 5.01
CA ARG A 89 7.92 2.78 4.41
C ARG A 89 7.62 1.68 5.43
N LEU A 90 7.99 1.87 6.70
CA LEU A 90 7.60 0.94 7.77
C LEU A 90 6.08 0.87 7.89
N ALA A 91 5.43 2.03 7.87
CA ALA A 91 3.98 2.11 7.96
C ALA A 91 3.31 1.59 6.68
N ASP A 92 3.77 2.05 5.52
CA ASP A 92 3.19 1.64 4.24
C ASP A 92 3.25 0.11 4.06
N ALA A 93 4.40 -0.51 4.34
CA ALA A 93 4.59 -1.94 4.15
C ALA A 93 3.86 -2.80 5.20
N THR A 94 3.63 -2.28 6.40
CA THR A 94 3.00 -3.05 7.50
C THR A 94 1.51 -2.79 7.66
N GLY A 95 0.91 -1.94 6.83
CA GLY A 95 -0.49 -1.53 6.93
C GLY A 95 -0.76 -0.54 8.06
N GLY A 96 0.27 0.19 8.50
CA GLY A 96 0.18 1.25 9.49
C GLY A 96 -0.16 2.61 8.88
N ARG A 97 0.00 3.67 9.67
CA ARG A 97 -0.27 5.05 9.26
C ARG A 97 0.96 5.93 9.40
N VAL A 98 1.11 6.89 8.50
CA VAL A 98 2.08 7.99 8.62
C VAL A 98 1.33 9.26 8.95
N ASN A 99 1.60 9.86 10.10
CA ASN A 99 0.93 11.07 10.56
C ASN A 99 1.93 12.15 10.97
N ILE A 100 1.68 13.39 10.53
CA ILE A 100 2.41 14.57 10.99
C ILE A 100 1.52 15.28 12.02
N VAL A 101 1.97 15.34 13.27
CA VAL A 101 1.19 15.85 14.40
C VAL A 101 1.76 17.13 14.98
N SER A 102 0.97 17.76 15.82
CA SER A 102 1.37 18.81 16.75
C SER A 102 1.24 18.29 18.18
N LEU A 103 1.83 18.99 19.16
CA LEU A 103 1.70 18.64 20.58
C LEU A 103 0.23 18.52 21.03
N GLY A 104 -0.66 19.37 20.50
CA GLY A 104 -2.08 19.35 20.84
C GLY A 104 -2.89 18.19 20.21
N THR A 105 -2.37 17.54 19.16
CA THR A 105 -3.10 16.49 18.42
C THR A 105 -2.55 15.08 18.63
N MET A 106 -1.39 14.96 19.28
CA MET A 106 -0.68 13.68 19.47
C MET A 106 -1.54 12.64 20.22
N ALA A 107 -2.16 13.03 21.34
CA ALA A 107 -2.95 12.10 22.15
C ALA A 107 -4.14 11.51 21.37
N THR A 108 -4.85 12.36 20.62
CA THR A 108 -5.97 11.94 19.77
C THR A 108 -5.51 10.99 18.67
N GLU A 109 -4.35 11.24 18.07
CA GLU A 109 -3.83 10.38 17.00
C GLU A 109 -3.39 9.00 17.53
N ILE A 110 -2.78 8.95 18.71
CA ILE A 110 -2.44 7.68 19.36
C ILE A 110 -3.70 6.86 19.65
N GLN A 111 -4.77 7.51 20.13
CA GLN A 111 -6.06 6.84 20.35
C GLN A 111 -6.67 6.31 19.05
N SER A 112 -6.64 7.12 17.98
CA SER A 112 -7.08 6.75 16.63
C SER A 112 -6.34 5.51 16.10
N ILE A 113 -5.01 5.46 16.26
CA ILE A 113 -4.20 4.30 15.86
C ILE A 113 -4.54 3.08 16.72
N SER A 114 -4.77 3.26 18.02
CA SER A 114 -5.09 2.17 18.94
C SER A 114 -6.39 1.45 18.57
N VAL A 115 -7.43 2.18 18.14
CA VAL A 115 -8.74 1.58 17.81
C VAL A 115 -8.78 0.83 16.48
N ASP A 116 -7.87 1.10 15.55
CA ASP A 116 -7.89 0.51 14.20
C ASP A 116 -7.34 -0.91 14.17
N ASN A 117 -8.13 -1.89 14.60
CA ASN A 117 -7.65 -3.26 14.79
C ASN A 117 -7.32 -3.98 13.48
N VAL A 118 -6.29 -4.82 13.54
CA VAL A 118 -5.94 -5.74 12.46
C VAL A 118 -7.05 -6.75 12.29
N LEU A 119 -7.60 -6.82 11.08
CA LEU A 119 -8.65 -7.77 10.72
C LEU A 119 -8.05 -9.10 10.27
N ALA A 120 -6.95 -9.04 9.52
CA ALA A 120 -6.24 -10.19 9.00
C ALA A 120 -4.75 -9.89 8.80
N THR A 121 -3.91 -10.92 8.90
CA THR A 121 -2.46 -10.83 8.62
C THR A 121 -2.07 -11.71 7.46
N SER A 122 -0.90 -11.43 6.87
CA SER A 122 -0.37 -12.16 5.71
C SER A 122 -1.39 -12.29 4.57
N VAL A 123 -2.14 -11.21 4.31
CA VAL A 123 -3.16 -11.18 3.26
C VAL A 123 -2.49 -11.16 1.89
N LYS A 124 -2.93 -12.08 1.04
CA LYS A 124 -2.53 -12.21 -0.36
C LYS A 124 -3.77 -12.21 -1.23
N ALA A 125 -3.85 -11.27 -2.16
CA ALA A 125 -4.90 -11.22 -3.18
C ALA A 125 -4.40 -11.84 -4.47
N THR A 126 -5.18 -12.76 -5.04
CA THR A 126 -4.97 -13.29 -6.39
C THR A 126 -6.22 -12.98 -7.21
N LEU A 127 -6.07 -12.12 -8.20
CA LEU A 127 -7.12 -11.78 -9.15
C LEU A 127 -6.91 -12.59 -10.43
N LEU A 128 -7.93 -13.35 -10.81
CA LEU A 128 -8.00 -14.13 -12.03
C LEU A 128 -9.02 -13.49 -12.96
N ALA A 129 -8.58 -13.13 -14.15
CA ALA A 129 -9.39 -12.61 -15.23
C ALA A 129 -9.49 -13.63 -16.38
N PRO A 130 -10.44 -13.46 -17.32
CA PRO A 130 -10.52 -14.31 -18.49
C PRO A 130 -9.24 -14.27 -19.33
N ASP A 131 -8.96 -15.34 -20.05
CA ASP A 131 -7.84 -15.37 -20.98
C ASP A 131 -8.02 -14.30 -22.07
N GLY A 132 -6.97 -13.51 -22.30
CA GLY A 132 -7.02 -12.29 -23.11
C GLY A 132 -7.25 -10.98 -22.34
N VAL A 133 -7.43 -11.02 -21.02
CA VAL A 133 -7.31 -9.84 -20.14
C VAL A 133 -5.90 -9.76 -19.57
N TYR A 134 -5.38 -8.55 -19.36
CA TYR A 134 -4.10 -8.29 -18.70
C TYR A 134 -4.18 -7.06 -17.79
N PHE A 135 -3.11 -6.78 -17.03
CA PHE A 135 -3.04 -5.70 -16.05
C PHE A 135 -1.90 -4.72 -16.42
N PRO A 136 -2.19 -3.61 -17.13
CA PRO A 136 -1.18 -2.78 -17.83
C PRO A 136 0.01 -2.26 -17.01
N TYR A 137 -0.14 -2.10 -15.71
CA TYR A 137 0.91 -1.57 -14.82
C TYR A 137 1.54 -2.65 -13.93
N GLU A 138 1.15 -3.91 -14.10
CA GLU A 138 1.42 -4.96 -13.13
C GLU A 138 1.90 -6.25 -13.83
N THR A 139 1.15 -6.76 -14.81
CA THR A 139 1.47 -8.01 -15.51
C THR A 139 0.72 -8.17 -16.83
N GLU A 140 1.40 -8.76 -17.81
CA GLU A 140 0.83 -9.16 -19.12
C GLU A 140 -0.01 -10.45 -19.06
N SER A 141 -0.09 -11.08 -17.88
CA SER A 141 -0.91 -12.26 -17.61
C SER A 141 -2.34 -11.90 -17.23
N ASN A 142 -3.28 -12.82 -17.44
CA ASN A 142 -4.64 -12.74 -16.90
C ASN A 142 -4.74 -13.08 -15.40
N LYS A 143 -3.60 -13.30 -14.73
CA LYS A 143 -3.50 -13.54 -13.29
C LYS A 143 -2.60 -12.49 -12.64
N LEU A 144 -3.16 -11.75 -11.69
CA LEU A 144 -2.43 -10.80 -10.86
C LEU A 144 -2.37 -11.29 -9.41
N VAL A 145 -1.18 -11.24 -8.81
CA VAL A 145 -0.95 -11.61 -7.42
C VAL A 145 -0.36 -10.42 -6.68
N ARG A 146 -1.01 -9.98 -5.60
CA ARG A 146 -0.51 -8.93 -4.70
C ARG A 146 -0.38 -9.45 -3.28
N GLU A 147 0.80 -9.25 -2.70
CA GLU A 147 1.04 -9.44 -1.27
C GLU A 147 0.66 -8.14 -0.57
N ILE A 148 -0.40 -8.19 0.25
CA ILE A 148 -0.98 -7.01 0.90
C ILE A 148 -0.44 -6.85 2.33
N GLY A 149 -0.12 -7.96 3.00
CA GLY A 149 0.40 -7.94 4.36
C GLY A 149 -0.71 -7.86 5.40
N ASN A 150 -0.65 -6.92 6.33
CA ASN A 150 -1.64 -6.79 7.39
C ASN A 150 -2.75 -5.83 6.96
N VAL A 151 -4.00 -6.20 7.24
CA VAL A 151 -5.17 -5.47 6.77
C VAL A 151 -5.96 -4.93 7.96
N THR A 152 -6.21 -3.62 7.95
CA THR A 152 -7.15 -2.95 8.84
C THR A 152 -8.43 -2.57 8.09
N ARG A 153 -9.40 -1.96 8.77
CA ARG A 153 -10.72 -1.65 8.18
C ARG A 153 -10.64 -0.65 7.03
N GLY A 154 -9.68 0.28 7.09
CA GLY A 154 -9.56 1.37 6.12
C GLY A 154 -8.83 1.02 4.83
N LEU A 155 -8.32 -0.20 4.68
CA LEU A 155 -7.55 -0.56 3.49
C LEU A 155 -8.46 -0.76 2.27
N GLU A 156 -8.16 -0.02 1.22
CA GLU A 156 -8.78 -0.15 -0.10
C GLU A 156 -7.74 -0.49 -1.15
N ILE A 157 -8.07 -1.40 -2.06
CA ILE A 157 -7.18 -1.87 -3.13
C ILE A 157 -7.94 -1.85 -4.45
N THR A 158 -7.31 -1.28 -5.47
CA THR A 158 -7.90 -1.14 -6.80
C THR A 158 -7.06 -1.89 -7.84
N PHE A 159 -7.73 -2.38 -8.89
CA PHE A 159 -7.08 -3.13 -9.97
C PHE A 159 -7.48 -2.51 -11.31
N GLN A 160 -6.50 -2.27 -12.17
CA GLN A 160 -6.73 -1.86 -13.55
C GLN A 160 -6.42 -3.01 -14.48
N PHE A 161 -7.35 -3.26 -15.39
CA PHE A 161 -7.23 -4.30 -16.39
C PHE A 161 -7.57 -3.75 -17.77
N ALA A 162 -7.07 -4.43 -18.79
CA ALA A 162 -7.34 -4.15 -20.19
C ALA A 162 -7.53 -5.46 -20.96
N VAL A 163 -8.19 -5.37 -22.11
CA VAL A 163 -8.43 -6.51 -23.00
C VAL A 163 -7.42 -6.46 -24.14
N LYS A 164 -6.79 -7.58 -24.47
CA LYS A 164 -5.85 -7.67 -25.59
C LYS A 164 -6.58 -7.48 -26.92
N PRO A 165 -6.02 -6.73 -27.90
CA PRO A 165 -6.73 -6.37 -29.13
C PRO A 165 -7.26 -7.55 -29.94
N ASP A 166 -6.54 -8.67 -29.94
CA ASP A 166 -6.83 -9.89 -30.70
C ASP A 166 -8.04 -10.68 -30.18
N VAL A 167 -8.44 -10.48 -28.92
CA VAL A 167 -9.58 -11.19 -28.31
C VAL A 167 -10.85 -10.34 -28.17
N ILE A 168 -10.80 -9.06 -28.54
CA ILE A 168 -11.92 -8.12 -28.36
C ILE A 168 -13.19 -8.65 -29.03
N GLU A 169 -13.11 -9.07 -30.30
CA GLU A 169 -14.26 -9.58 -31.04
C GLU A 169 -14.87 -10.82 -30.38
N VAL A 170 -14.03 -11.71 -29.86
CA VAL A 170 -14.46 -12.91 -29.13
C VAL A 170 -15.18 -12.55 -27.83
N PHE A 171 -14.72 -11.52 -27.13
CA PHE A 171 -15.38 -11.06 -25.90
C PHE A 171 -16.69 -10.34 -26.18
N LEU A 172 -16.79 -9.56 -27.26
CA LEU A 172 -18.02 -8.90 -27.66
C LEU A 172 -19.15 -9.87 -28.03
N GLN A 173 -18.82 -11.12 -28.38
CA GLN A 173 -19.80 -12.21 -28.57
C GLN A 173 -20.33 -12.80 -27.25
N LYS A 174 -19.72 -12.44 -26.10
CA LYS A 174 -20.14 -12.91 -24.78
C LYS A 174 -21.00 -11.85 -24.08
N ASN A 175 -21.95 -12.29 -23.26
CA ASN A 175 -22.76 -11.38 -22.45
C ASN A 175 -22.00 -10.86 -21.22
N THR A 176 -21.20 -11.72 -20.59
CA THR A 176 -20.43 -11.40 -19.38
C THR A 176 -19.04 -12.02 -19.41
N LEU A 177 -18.13 -11.42 -18.64
CA LEU A 177 -16.77 -11.89 -18.40
C LEU A 177 -16.59 -12.21 -16.91
N PRO A 178 -16.15 -13.42 -16.56
CA PRO A 178 -15.95 -13.80 -15.16
C PRO A 178 -14.61 -13.25 -14.63
N PHE A 179 -14.66 -12.66 -13.44
CA PHE A 179 -13.48 -12.31 -12.65
C PHE A 179 -13.57 -13.04 -11.32
N GLN A 180 -12.44 -13.55 -10.83
CA GLN A 180 -12.37 -14.20 -9.52
C GLN A 180 -11.26 -13.59 -8.68
N LEU A 181 -11.62 -13.13 -7.48
CA LEU A 181 -10.68 -12.67 -6.47
C LEU A 181 -10.55 -13.74 -5.38
N GLN A 182 -9.34 -14.24 -5.17
CA GLN A 182 -9.00 -15.17 -4.10
C GLN A 182 -8.17 -14.42 -3.05
N LEU A 183 -8.67 -14.35 -1.83
CA LEU A 183 -7.99 -13.76 -0.68
C LEU A 183 -7.51 -14.89 0.22
N ASN A 184 -6.20 -15.05 0.35
CA ASN A 184 -5.58 -15.96 1.31
C ASN A 184 -5.03 -15.16 2.47
N PHE A 185 -5.39 -15.50 3.70
CA PHE A 185 -4.98 -14.72 4.87
C PHE A 185 -5.01 -15.55 6.15
N LYS A 186 -4.48 -14.97 7.23
CA LYS A 186 -4.65 -15.47 8.59
C LYS A 186 -5.64 -14.62 9.36
N THR A 187 -6.57 -15.27 10.06
CA THR A 187 -7.44 -14.59 11.04
C THR A 187 -6.63 -14.15 12.26
N ARG A 188 -7.25 -13.37 13.15
CA ARG A 188 -6.66 -12.99 14.44
C ARG A 188 -6.25 -14.21 15.27
N ASP A 189 -7.04 -15.29 15.19
CA ASP A 189 -6.77 -16.57 15.87
C ASP A 189 -5.76 -17.46 15.12
N GLN A 190 -5.00 -16.89 14.18
CA GLN A 190 -3.97 -17.56 13.37
C GLN A 190 -4.47 -18.68 12.45
N GLN A 191 -5.78 -18.77 12.21
CA GLN A 191 -6.33 -19.74 11.26
C GLN A 191 -6.10 -19.25 9.83
N ARG A 192 -5.65 -20.16 8.97
CA ARG A 192 -5.49 -19.89 7.54
C ARG A 192 -6.84 -19.99 6.85
N VAL A 193 -7.22 -18.93 6.15
CA VAL A 193 -8.51 -18.83 5.46
C VAL A 193 -8.28 -18.43 4.01
N THR A 194 -9.06 -19.05 3.12
CA THR A 194 -9.19 -18.64 1.73
C THR A 194 -10.62 -18.18 1.50
N ARG A 195 -10.80 -16.92 1.11
CA ARG A 195 -12.08 -16.38 0.67
C ARG A 195 -12.05 -16.20 -0.84
N VAL A 196 -13.03 -16.76 -1.55
CA VAL A 196 -13.17 -16.62 -3.00
C VAL A 196 -14.40 -15.77 -3.29
N LEU A 197 -14.21 -14.74 -4.10
CA LEU A 197 -15.25 -13.85 -4.62
C LEU A 197 -15.25 -14.01 -6.14
N THR A 198 -16.41 -14.19 -6.75
CA THR A 198 -16.54 -14.32 -8.21
C THR A 198 -17.60 -13.35 -8.69
N GLU A 199 -17.24 -12.56 -9.68
CA GLU A 199 -18.07 -11.49 -10.25
C GLU A 199 -18.18 -11.68 -11.75
N GLN A 200 -19.38 -11.49 -12.30
CA GLN A 200 -19.64 -11.53 -13.74
C GLN A 200 -19.78 -10.09 -14.24
N ARG A 201 -18.84 -9.61 -15.04
CA ARG A 201 -18.83 -8.23 -15.56
C ARG A 201 -19.52 -8.20 -16.93
N PRO A 202 -20.54 -7.37 -17.16
CA PRO A 202 -21.23 -7.31 -18.45
C PRO A 202 -20.30 -6.75 -19.53
N VAL A 203 -20.44 -7.29 -20.74
CA VAL A 203 -19.77 -6.78 -21.94
C VAL A 203 -20.72 -5.85 -22.68
N THR A 204 -20.18 -4.82 -23.32
CA THR A 204 -20.96 -3.87 -24.11
C THR A 204 -20.16 -3.37 -25.31
N THR A 205 -20.88 -3.01 -26.38
CA THR A 205 -20.36 -2.36 -27.57
C THR A 205 -20.59 -0.84 -27.57
N THR A 206 -21.39 -0.32 -26.62
CA THR A 206 -21.84 1.08 -26.64
C THR A 206 -21.25 1.87 -25.48
N SER A 207 -20.38 2.83 -25.80
CA SER A 207 -19.72 3.71 -24.80
C SER A 207 -20.68 4.65 -24.06
N ARG A 208 -21.73 5.14 -24.74
CA ARG A 208 -22.68 6.13 -24.21
C ARG A 208 -23.53 5.65 -23.04
N ILE A 209 -23.78 4.34 -22.91
CA ILE A 209 -24.61 3.77 -21.83
C ILE A 209 -23.80 3.67 -20.51
N LEU A 210 -22.47 3.78 -20.56
CA LEU A 210 -21.60 3.59 -19.39
C LEU A 210 -21.28 4.86 -18.60
N VAL A 211 -21.30 6.04 -19.22
CA VAL A 211 -20.92 7.30 -18.53
C VAL A 211 -21.80 7.53 -17.29
N GLY A 212 -23.11 7.32 -17.42
CA GLY A 212 -24.05 7.41 -16.28
C GLY A 212 -24.00 6.24 -15.28
N LYS A 213 -23.25 5.18 -15.57
CA LYS A 213 -23.04 4.02 -14.66
C LYS A 213 -21.61 3.93 -14.12
N LEU A 214 -20.78 4.92 -14.44
CA LEU A 214 -19.39 4.95 -14.03
C LEU A 214 -19.32 5.22 -12.52
N ASN A 215 -18.59 4.39 -11.79
CA ASN A 215 -18.32 4.63 -10.38
C ASN A 215 -17.08 5.54 -10.27
N ILE A 216 -17.33 6.85 -10.25
CA ILE A 216 -16.28 7.88 -10.20
C ILE A 216 -15.40 7.73 -8.94
N ALA A 217 -16.00 7.37 -7.80
CA ALA A 217 -15.24 7.17 -6.56
C ALA A 217 -14.16 6.08 -6.70
N VAL A 218 -14.45 4.98 -7.39
CA VAL A 218 -13.46 3.91 -7.63
C VAL A 218 -12.35 4.39 -8.55
N LEU A 219 -12.68 5.17 -9.58
CA LEU A 219 -11.69 5.71 -10.52
C LEU A 219 -10.78 6.74 -9.86
N ASP A 220 -11.32 7.62 -9.02
CA ASP A 220 -10.54 8.62 -8.30
C ASP A 220 -9.57 7.98 -7.31
N VAL A 221 -10.05 7.00 -6.53
CA VAL A 221 -9.18 6.22 -5.62
C VAL A 221 -8.11 5.48 -6.42
N HIS A 222 -8.47 4.83 -7.53
CA HIS A 222 -7.51 4.12 -8.35
C HIS A 222 -6.46 5.07 -8.96
N CYS A 223 -6.87 6.20 -9.52
CA CYS A 223 -5.98 7.20 -10.08
C CYS A 223 -5.00 7.73 -9.03
N ALA A 224 -5.48 8.03 -7.81
CA ALA A 224 -4.63 8.46 -6.71
C ALA A 224 -3.60 7.39 -6.33
N GLN A 225 -4.03 6.13 -6.18
CA GLN A 225 -3.16 4.99 -5.85
C GLN A 225 -2.10 4.73 -6.93
N LEU A 226 -2.51 4.72 -8.21
CA LEU A 226 -1.62 4.46 -9.34
C LEU A 226 -0.60 5.60 -9.51
N CYS A 227 -1.04 6.85 -9.47
CA CYS A 227 -0.15 8.02 -9.58
C CYS A 227 0.88 8.05 -8.45
N ALA A 228 0.47 7.69 -7.22
CA ALA A 228 1.40 7.56 -6.10
C ALA A 228 2.45 6.47 -6.36
N SER A 229 2.03 5.27 -6.77
CA SER A 229 2.97 4.16 -7.10
C SER A 229 3.97 4.55 -8.19
N LEU A 230 3.46 5.08 -9.31
CA LEU A 230 4.29 5.51 -10.44
C LEU A 230 5.29 6.60 -10.03
N THR A 231 4.87 7.56 -9.20
CA THR A 231 5.75 8.62 -8.70
C THR A 231 6.85 8.05 -7.81
N MET A 232 6.53 7.11 -6.91
CA MET A 232 7.51 6.44 -6.06
C MET A 232 8.52 5.58 -6.86
N GLU A 233 8.09 5.03 -8.01
CA GLU A 233 8.94 4.31 -8.96
C GLU A 233 9.78 5.25 -9.86
N GLY A 234 9.60 6.57 -9.77
CA GLY A 234 10.27 7.56 -10.62
C GLY A 234 9.62 7.75 -12.01
N ARG A 235 8.48 7.11 -12.27
CA ARG A 235 7.71 7.16 -13.53
C ARG A 235 6.74 8.36 -13.54
N VAL A 236 7.27 9.55 -13.24
CA VAL A 236 6.47 10.77 -13.02
C VAL A 236 5.67 11.16 -14.26
N GLN A 237 6.23 11.00 -15.46
CA GLN A 237 5.53 11.33 -16.70
C GLN A 237 4.30 10.45 -16.92
N GLU A 238 4.38 9.15 -16.59
CA GLU A 238 3.24 8.24 -16.71
C GLU A 238 2.15 8.59 -15.70
N ALA A 239 2.52 8.95 -14.46
CA ALA A 239 1.58 9.43 -13.45
C ALA A 239 0.82 10.69 -13.93
N GLN A 240 1.53 11.65 -14.51
CA GLN A 240 0.91 12.86 -15.07
C GLN A 240 -0.06 12.54 -16.21
N ASN A 241 0.31 11.61 -17.10
CA ASN A 241 -0.55 11.19 -18.20
C ASN A 241 -1.84 10.53 -17.67
N GLN A 242 -1.76 9.69 -16.64
CA GLN A 242 -2.95 9.08 -16.02
C GLN A 242 -3.85 10.11 -15.35
N LEU A 243 -3.26 11.06 -14.62
CA LEU A 243 -4.02 12.14 -13.99
C LEU A 243 -4.74 13.00 -15.03
N GLN A 244 -4.07 13.33 -16.14
CA GLN A 244 -4.68 14.10 -17.23
C GLN A 244 -5.84 13.33 -17.88
N ALA A 245 -5.65 12.04 -18.15
CA ALA A 245 -6.70 11.20 -18.71
C ALA A 245 -7.95 11.12 -17.80
N GLN A 246 -7.76 11.02 -16.48
CA GLN A 246 -8.85 11.04 -15.51
C GLN A 246 -9.58 12.40 -15.51
N GLN A 247 -8.86 13.52 -15.57
CA GLN A 247 -9.46 14.85 -15.65
C GLN A 247 -10.28 15.05 -16.93
N ASP A 248 -9.79 14.54 -18.05
CA ASP A 248 -10.51 14.65 -19.33
C ASP A 248 -11.75 13.74 -19.37
N LEU A 249 -11.71 12.60 -18.71
CA LEU A 249 -12.89 11.75 -18.49
C LEU A 249 -13.93 12.46 -17.63
N LEU A 250 -13.53 13.10 -16.53
CA LEU A 250 -14.43 13.84 -15.64
C LEU A 250 -15.14 15.01 -16.34
N LYS A 251 -14.55 15.61 -17.37
CA LYS A 251 -15.20 16.66 -18.19
C LYS A 251 -16.32 16.12 -19.09
N GLN A 252 -16.36 14.80 -19.32
CA GLN A 252 -17.33 14.14 -20.21
C GLN A 252 -18.50 13.49 -19.47
N VAL A 253 -18.43 13.41 -18.14
CA VAL A 253 -19.46 12.89 -17.23
C VAL A 253 -20.36 14.04 -16.77
#